data_AF-A0A139H5F9-F1
#
_entry.id   AF-A0A139H5F9-F1
#
_cell.length_a   1.000
_cell.length_b   1.000
_cell.length_c   1.000
_cell.angle_alpha   90.00
_cell.angle_beta   90.00
_cell.angle_gamma   90.00
#
_symmetry.space_group_name_H-M   'P 1'
#
loop_
_entity.id
_entity.type
_entity.pdbx_description
1 polymer ?
#
loop_
_entity_poly.entity_id
_entity_poly.type
_entity_poly.pdbx_seq_one_letter_code
_entity_poly.pdbx_strand_id
1 'polypeptide(L)'
;QNIDLQMVPGSMDTKVGLELRARVQNIGLQRVPGGMDTKAGLCWMGRVQNIDLQMVPGSMDTKVGLELRARVQNIGLQRVPGGMDTKAGLCWMGRVQNIDLQMVPGSMDTKVGLELRARVQNIGLQRVPGGMDTKAGLGWMGRVQNIDLQMVPGSMDTKVGLELRARVQNIGL
;
A
#
# COMPACT_ATOMS: atom_id res chain seq x y z
N GLN A 1 -9.12 -7.92 -18.90
CA GLN A 1 -7.68 -7.67 -19.12
C GLN A 1 -7.02 -7.58 -17.77
N ASN A 2 -5.91 -8.29 -17.58
CA ASN A 2 -5.06 -8.19 -16.40
C ASN A 2 -3.80 -7.41 -16.77
N ILE A 3 -3.22 -6.71 -15.80
CA ILE A 3 -2.00 -5.94 -15.97
C ILE A 3 -1.08 -6.30 -14.82
N ASP A 4 -0.01 -7.03 -15.16
CA ASP A 4 1.01 -7.45 -14.21
C ASP A 4 2.30 -6.73 -14.54
N LEU A 5 2.78 -5.95 -13.58
CA LEU A 5 4.00 -5.18 -13.70
C LEU A 5 5.06 -5.81 -12.82
N GLN A 6 6.09 -6.37 -13.46
CA GLN A 6 7.28 -6.83 -12.78
C GLN A 6 8.41 -5.84 -12.97
N MET A 7 8.91 -5.28 -11.88
CA MET A 7 10.11 -4.43 -11.91
C MET A 7 11.33 -5.29 -11.58
N VAL A 8 12.23 -5.43 -12.55
CA VAL A 8 13.54 -6.09 -12.42
C VAL A 8 14.62 -5.05 -12.72
N PRO A 9 15.68 -4.91 -11.91
CA PRO A 9 16.63 -3.81 -12.06
C PRO A 9 17.90 -4.17 -12.81
N GLY A 10 18.55 -3.12 -13.34
CA GLY A 10 19.85 -3.19 -14.02
C GLY A 10 20.77 -1.99 -13.78
N SER A 11 20.48 -1.11 -12.82
CA SER A 11 21.25 0.13 -12.57
C SER A 11 21.22 0.58 -11.10
N MET A 12 22.16 1.46 -10.71
CA MET A 12 22.22 2.07 -9.37
C MET A 12 20.92 2.77 -8.97
N ASP A 13 20.24 3.42 -9.93
CA ASP A 13 18.96 4.09 -9.73
C ASP A 13 17.93 3.58 -10.74
N THR A 14 16.73 3.23 -10.28
CA THR A 14 15.61 2.84 -11.15
C THR A 14 14.39 3.73 -10.91
N LYS A 15 13.76 4.24 -11.98
CA LYS A 15 12.49 4.98 -11.93
C LYS A 15 11.49 4.39 -12.92
N VAL A 16 10.29 4.05 -12.46
CA VAL A 16 9.19 3.57 -13.32
C VAL A 16 7.91 4.32 -12.99
N GLY A 17 7.19 4.73 -14.04
CA GLY A 17 5.91 5.42 -13.98
C GLY A 17 4.93 4.83 -14.99
N LEU A 18 3.67 4.62 -14.61
CA LEU A 18 2.62 4.18 -15.53
C LEU A 18 1.32 4.92 -15.26
N GLU A 19 0.66 5.40 -16.32
CA GLU A 19 -0.70 5.94 -16.26
C GLU A 19 -1.62 5.08 -17.13
N LEU A 20 -2.74 4.64 -16.57
CA LEU A 20 -3.70 3.81 -17.28
C LEU A 20 -5.14 4.26 -17.10
N ARG A 21 -5.90 4.20 -18.20
CA ARG A 21 -7.30 4.60 -18.28
C ARG A 21 -8.14 3.50 -18.91
N ALA A 22 -8.58 2.53 -18.12
CA ALA A 22 -9.30 1.37 -18.65
C ALA A 22 -10.19 0.68 -17.61
N ARG A 23 -11.02 -0.26 -18.10
CA ARG A 23 -11.61 -1.31 -17.27
C ARG A 23 -10.62 -2.49 -17.24
N VAL A 24 -10.10 -2.79 -16.07
CA VAL A 24 -9.19 -3.91 -15.85
C VAL A 24 -9.81 -4.85 -14.84
N GLN A 25 -9.52 -6.14 -14.98
CA GLN A 25 -9.95 -7.14 -14.02
C GLN A 25 -8.97 -7.11 -12.86
N ASN A 26 -7.70 -7.44 -13.11
CA ASN A 26 -6.67 -7.47 -12.08
C ASN A 26 -5.47 -6.58 -12.41
N ILE A 27 -4.95 -5.90 -11.39
CA ILE A 27 -3.66 -5.22 -11.46
C ILE A 27 -2.73 -5.87 -10.44
N GLY A 28 -1.65 -6.47 -10.92
CA GLY A 28 -0.54 -6.94 -10.12
C GLY A 28 0.63 -5.98 -10.21
N LEU A 29 1.17 -5.54 -9.08
CA LEU A 29 2.52 -4.95 -9.05
C LEU A 29 3.39 -5.84 -8.18
N GLN A 30 4.38 -6.48 -8.79
CA GLN A 30 5.40 -7.22 -8.08
C GLN A 30 6.76 -6.58 -8.34
N ARG A 31 7.45 -6.17 -7.29
CA ARG A 31 8.81 -5.64 -7.40
C ARG A 31 9.83 -6.65 -6.91
N VAL A 32 10.86 -6.90 -7.73
CA VAL A 32 11.99 -7.80 -7.44
C VAL A 32 13.30 -6.98 -7.41
N PRO A 33 14.29 -7.28 -6.52
CA PRO A 33 15.35 -6.35 -6.10
C PRO A 33 16.43 -5.96 -7.09
N GLY A 34 17.03 -4.78 -6.82
CA GLY A 34 18.35 -4.30 -7.26
C GLY A 34 18.42 -2.79 -7.59
N GLY A 35 19.64 -2.24 -7.43
CA GLY A 35 19.92 -0.79 -7.35
C GLY A 35 20.09 -0.30 -5.91
N MET A 36 20.79 0.83 -5.70
CA MET A 36 20.86 1.53 -4.41
C MET A 36 19.54 2.24 -4.11
N ASP A 37 18.97 2.93 -5.11
CA ASP A 37 17.72 3.67 -5.00
C ASP A 37 16.69 3.23 -6.03
N THR A 38 15.41 3.22 -5.64
CA THR A 38 14.34 3.01 -6.62
C THR A 38 13.07 3.79 -6.30
N LYS A 39 12.45 4.32 -7.36
CA LYS A 39 11.15 4.99 -7.31
C LYS A 39 10.16 4.33 -8.28
N ALA A 40 8.98 3.97 -7.80
CA ALA A 40 7.89 3.48 -8.63
C ALA A 40 6.63 4.32 -8.41
N GLY A 41 5.93 4.65 -9.50
CA GLY A 41 4.70 5.43 -9.49
C GLY A 41 3.64 4.82 -10.39
N LEU A 42 2.43 4.59 -9.90
CA LEU A 42 1.30 4.15 -10.73
C LEU A 42 0.12 5.10 -10.56
N CYS A 43 -0.46 5.52 -11.68
CA CYS A 43 -1.71 6.29 -11.72
C CYS A 43 -2.77 5.52 -12.50
N TRP A 44 -3.93 5.27 -11.90
CA TRP A 44 -5.04 4.61 -12.58
C TRP A 44 -6.33 5.41 -12.55
N MET A 45 -7.06 5.41 -13.66
CA MET A 45 -8.44 5.89 -13.72
C MET A 45 -9.37 4.88 -14.40
N GLY A 46 -10.43 4.45 -13.71
CA GLY A 46 -11.41 3.54 -14.31
C GLY A 46 -12.13 2.59 -13.34
N ARG A 47 -12.32 1.34 -13.75
CA ARG A 47 -12.83 0.27 -12.89
C ARG A 47 -11.81 -0.85 -12.84
N VAL A 48 -11.49 -1.31 -11.64
CA VAL A 48 -10.64 -2.48 -11.42
C VAL A 48 -11.40 -3.45 -10.53
N GLN A 49 -11.30 -4.76 -10.74
CA GLN A 49 -11.89 -5.71 -9.78
C GLN A 49 -10.94 -5.86 -8.60
N ASN A 50 -9.70 -6.28 -8.87
CA ASN A 50 -8.70 -6.52 -7.83
C ASN A 50 -7.39 -5.79 -8.12
N ILE A 51 -6.77 -5.29 -7.05
CA ILE A 51 -5.44 -4.68 -7.07
C ILE A 51 -4.61 -5.39 -6.02
N ASP A 52 -3.60 -6.12 -6.46
CA ASP A 52 -2.67 -6.85 -5.61
C ASP A 52 -1.27 -6.25 -5.77
N LEU A 53 -0.78 -5.70 -4.67
CA LEU A 53 0.49 -5.00 -4.63
C LEU A 53 1.43 -5.76 -3.70
N GLN A 54 2.43 -6.42 -4.26
CA GLN A 54 3.46 -7.11 -3.53
C GLN A 54 4.79 -6.34 -3.64
N MET A 55 5.24 -5.79 -2.51
CA MET A 55 6.50 -5.05 -2.45
C MET A 55 7.55 -5.87 -1.70
N VAL A 56 8.60 -6.28 -2.42
CA VAL A 56 9.84 -6.83 -1.84
C VAL A 56 10.96 -5.81 -2.08
N PRO A 57 11.32 -4.98 -1.09
CA PRO A 57 12.46 -4.09 -1.22
C PRO A 57 13.75 -4.91 -1.10
N GLY A 58 14.74 -4.67 -1.97
CA GLY A 58 16.09 -5.16 -1.76
C GLY A 58 17.15 -4.15 -2.19
N SER A 59 16.77 -2.87 -2.19
CA SER A 59 17.63 -1.70 -2.38
C SER A 59 17.83 -0.97 -1.04
N MET A 60 18.86 -0.14 -0.90
CA MET A 60 19.10 0.66 0.32
C MET A 60 17.89 1.57 0.60
N ASP A 61 17.43 2.27 -0.43
CA ASP A 61 16.25 3.13 -0.38
C ASP A 61 15.17 2.70 -1.40
N THR A 62 13.92 2.68 -0.95
CA THR A 62 12.76 2.46 -1.83
C THR A 62 11.65 3.48 -1.60
N LYS A 63 11.11 4.03 -2.70
CA LYS A 63 9.88 4.84 -2.69
C LYS A 63 8.86 4.28 -3.69
N VAL A 64 7.65 4.01 -3.22
CA VAL A 64 6.53 3.58 -4.07
C VAL A 64 5.33 4.50 -3.83
N GLY A 65 4.73 4.98 -4.92
CA GLY A 65 3.54 5.81 -4.90
C GLY A 65 2.47 5.24 -5.83
N LEU A 66 1.23 5.18 -5.36
CA LEU A 66 0.08 4.78 -6.18
C LEU A 66 -1.05 5.80 -6.01
N GLU A 67 -1.56 6.32 -7.12
CA GLU A 67 -2.77 7.15 -7.18
C GLU A 67 -3.85 6.43 -7.98
N LEU A 68 -5.00 6.19 -7.36
CA LEU A 68 -6.05 5.38 -7.95
C LEU A 68 -7.37 6.13 -7.89
N ARG A 69 -7.92 6.50 -9.06
CA ARG A 69 -9.24 7.13 -9.21
C ARG A 69 -10.21 6.15 -9.84
N ALA A 70 -10.68 5.20 -9.04
CA ALA A 70 -11.45 4.08 -9.57
C ALA A 70 -12.56 3.57 -8.64
N ARG A 71 -13.46 2.78 -9.23
CA ARG A 71 -14.26 1.81 -8.46
C ARG A 71 -13.49 0.50 -8.41
N VAL A 72 -13.20 0.03 -7.21
CA VAL A 72 -12.51 -1.23 -6.97
C VAL A 72 -13.27 -2.13 -6.03
N GLN A 73 -13.21 -3.43 -6.29
CA GLN A 73 -13.82 -4.41 -5.39
C GLN A 73 -12.84 -4.69 -4.27
N ASN A 74 -11.64 -5.18 -4.59
CA ASN A 74 -10.66 -5.57 -3.57
C ASN A 74 -9.29 -4.91 -3.82
N ILE A 75 -8.64 -4.53 -2.73
CA ILE A 75 -7.26 -4.08 -2.71
C ILE A 75 -6.51 -4.94 -1.70
N GLY A 76 -5.50 -5.66 -2.16
CA GLY A 76 -4.51 -6.33 -1.33
C GLY A 76 -3.18 -5.57 -1.40
N LEU A 77 -2.67 -5.15 -0.24
CA LEU A 77 -1.30 -4.68 -0.12
C LEU A 77 -0.54 -5.65 0.76
N GLN A 78 0.44 -6.34 0.19
CA GLN A 78 1.38 -7.14 0.95
C GLN A 78 2.77 -6.53 0.83
N ARG A 79 3.36 -6.20 1.98
CA ARG A 79 4.75 -5.76 2.05
C ARG A 79 5.60 -6.82 2.70
N VAL A 80 6.68 -7.19 2.02
CA VAL A 80 7.67 -8.20 2.42
C VAL A 80 8.99 -7.46 2.77
N PRO A 81 9.81 -7.97 3.71
CA PRO A 81 11.07 -7.36 4.14
C PRO A 81 12.09 -6.98 3.05
N GLY A 82 12.80 -5.87 3.29
CA GLY A 82 14.17 -5.63 2.82
C GLY A 82 14.54 -4.14 2.66
N GLY A 83 15.83 -3.86 2.48
CA GLY A 83 16.41 -2.50 2.42
C GLY A 83 16.66 -1.83 3.79
N MET A 84 17.33 -0.66 3.80
CA MET A 84 17.50 0.15 5.01
C MET A 84 16.27 1.05 5.23
N ASP A 85 15.85 1.77 4.19
CA ASP A 85 14.77 2.75 4.22
C ASP A 85 13.71 2.42 3.17
N THR A 86 12.45 2.33 3.57
CA THR A 86 11.38 2.10 2.60
C THR A 86 10.13 2.92 2.89
N LYS A 87 9.70 3.71 1.90
CA LYS A 87 8.50 4.55 1.91
C LYS A 87 7.48 4.04 0.90
N ALA A 88 6.25 3.79 1.35
CA ALA A 88 5.12 3.46 0.49
C ALA A 88 3.97 4.45 0.73
N GLY A 89 3.39 4.96 -0.34
CA GLY A 89 2.26 5.89 -0.33
C GLY A 89 1.15 5.41 -1.26
N LEU A 90 -0.06 5.32 -0.76
CA LEU A 90 -1.25 4.98 -1.53
C LEU A 90 -2.30 6.09 -1.38
N CYS A 91 -2.73 6.66 -2.48
CA CYS A 91 -3.82 7.63 -2.53
C CYS A 91 -4.97 7.05 -3.37
N TRP A 92 -6.16 6.97 -2.76
CA TRP A 92 -7.35 6.47 -3.42
C TRP A 92 -8.46 7.51 -3.49
N MET A 93 -9.11 7.62 -4.63
CA MET A 93 -10.36 8.36 -4.81
C MET A 93 -11.42 7.49 -5.49
N GLY A 94 -12.57 7.28 -4.84
CA GLY A 94 -13.69 6.57 -5.46
C GLY A 94 -14.49 5.66 -4.52
N ARG A 95 -14.69 4.41 -4.95
CA ARG A 95 -15.38 3.39 -4.13
C ARG A 95 -14.51 2.15 -4.05
N VAL A 96 -14.36 1.61 -2.85
CA VAL A 96 -13.69 0.32 -2.62
C VAL A 96 -14.65 -0.57 -1.83
N GLN A 97 -14.73 -1.86 -2.13
CA GLN A 97 -15.51 -2.76 -1.25
C GLN A 97 -14.63 -3.19 -0.09
N ASN A 98 -13.49 -3.82 -0.37
CA ASN A 98 -12.59 -4.35 0.64
C ASN A 98 -11.16 -3.84 0.43
N ILE A 99 -10.51 -3.56 1.55
CA ILE A 99 -9.09 -3.23 1.62
C ILE A 99 -8.47 -4.17 2.65
N ASP A 100 -7.49 -4.95 2.23
CA ASP A 100 -6.67 -5.77 3.11
C ASP A 100 -5.22 -5.29 3.00
N LEU A 101 -4.67 -4.92 4.14
CA LEU A 101 -3.33 -4.35 4.26
C LEU A 101 -2.53 -5.22 5.21
N GLN A 102 -1.62 -6.01 4.64
CA GLN A 102 -0.66 -6.81 5.38
C GLN A 102 0.72 -6.17 5.32
N MET A 103 1.16 -5.67 6.47
CA MET A 103 2.47 -5.06 6.60
C MET A 103 3.39 -5.96 7.42
N VAL A 104 4.44 -6.46 6.76
CA VAL A 104 5.60 -7.08 7.41
C VAL A 104 6.80 -6.15 7.18
N PRO A 105 7.15 -5.28 8.13
CA PRO A 105 8.35 -4.48 8.05
C PRO A 105 9.56 -5.39 8.29
N GLY A 106 10.62 -5.22 7.51
CA GLY A 106 11.89 -5.91 7.76
C GLY A 106 13.09 -5.06 7.33
N SER A 107 12.88 -3.75 7.23
CA SER A 107 13.93 -2.73 7.04
C SER A 107 14.22 -2.04 8.37
N MET A 108 15.33 -1.30 8.47
CA MET A 108 15.65 -0.50 9.67
C MET A 108 14.55 0.54 9.91
N ASP A 109 14.18 1.27 8.85
CA ASP A 109 13.13 2.29 8.85
C ASP A 109 12.04 1.97 7.82
N THR A 110 10.78 1.92 8.28
CA THR A 110 9.61 1.81 7.39
C THR A 110 8.63 2.96 7.60
N LYS A 111 8.23 3.61 6.50
CA LYS A 111 7.10 4.55 6.47
C LYS A 111 6.04 4.08 5.48
N VAL A 112 4.80 3.96 5.95
CA VAL A 112 3.64 3.64 5.12
C VAL A 112 2.59 4.72 5.32
N GLY A 113 2.09 5.28 4.23
CA GLY A 113 0.98 6.24 4.22
C GLY A 113 -0.13 5.74 3.31
N LEU A 114 -1.35 5.69 3.82
CA LEU A 114 -2.55 5.48 3.00
C LEU A 114 -3.50 6.66 3.20
N GLU A 115 -3.88 7.31 2.10
CA GLU A 115 -4.95 8.31 2.06
C GLU A 115 -6.09 7.77 1.21
N LEU A 116 -7.27 7.55 1.81
CA LEU A 116 -8.46 7.15 1.06
C LEU A 116 -9.51 8.25 1.13
N ARG A 117 -9.95 8.71 -0.03
CA ARG A 117 -11.13 9.57 -0.22
C ARG A 117 -12.22 8.77 -0.90
N ALA A 118 -12.84 7.86 -0.14
CA ALA A 118 -13.71 6.84 -0.70
C ALA A 118 -14.89 6.45 0.20
N ARG A 119 -15.86 5.79 -0.42
CA ARG A 119 -16.75 4.89 0.32
C ARG A 119 -16.09 3.51 0.35
N VAL A 120 -15.81 3.00 1.53
CA VAL A 120 -15.21 1.69 1.78
C VAL A 120 -16.21 0.84 2.57
N GLN A 121 -16.38 -0.43 2.22
CA GLN A 121 -17.22 -1.33 3.04
C GLN A 121 -16.37 -1.89 4.18
N ASN A 122 -15.28 -2.58 3.88
CA ASN A 122 -14.44 -3.23 4.87
C ASN A 122 -12.98 -2.82 4.73
N ILE A 123 -12.31 -2.61 5.86
CA ILE A 123 -10.88 -2.42 5.95
C ILE A 123 -10.33 -3.42 6.96
N GLY A 124 -9.41 -4.27 6.52
CA GLY A 124 -8.54 -5.08 7.37
C GLY A 124 -7.13 -4.49 7.34
N LEU A 125 -6.56 -4.27 8.52
CA LEU A 125 -5.15 -3.95 8.68
C LEU A 125 -4.52 -5.00 9.57
N GLN A 126 -3.64 -5.81 9.02
CA GLN A 126 -2.81 -6.71 9.79
C GLN A 126 -1.36 -6.23 9.75
N ARG A 127 -0.79 -5.99 10.93
CA ARG A 127 0.62 -5.63 11.06
C ARG A 127 1.35 -6.71 11.84
N VAL A 128 2.34 -7.30 11.17
CA VAL A 128 3.32 -8.21 11.77
C VAL A 128 4.57 -7.38 12.08
N PRO A 129 5.27 -7.60 13.21
CA PRO A 129 6.45 -6.82 13.55
C PRO A 129 7.66 -7.11 12.66
N GLY A 130 8.52 -6.11 12.54
CA GLY A 130 9.91 -6.23 12.13
C GLY A 130 10.52 -4.86 11.84
N GLY A 131 11.86 -4.77 11.85
CA GLY A 131 12.58 -3.49 11.80
C GLY A 131 12.77 -2.79 13.15
N MET A 132 13.62 -1.76 13.19
CA MET A 132 13.85 -0.96 14.41
C MET A 132 12.76 0.11 14.58
N ASP A 133 12.44 0.81 13.48
CA ASP A 133 11.62 2.02 13.46
C ASP A 133 10.52 1.90 12.39
N THR A 134 9.25 1.92 12.80
CA THR A 134 8.14 1.80 11.84
C THR A 134 7.00 2.78 12.11
N LYS A 135 6.72 3.63 11.12
CA LYS A 135 5.62 4.60 11.11
C LYS A 135 4.56 4.21 10.08
N ALA A 136 3.32 4.03 10.53
CA ALA A 136 2.18 3.90 9.64
C ALA A 136 1.20 5.07 9.87
N GLY A 137 0.76 5.70 8.79
CA GLY A 137 -0.25 6.75 8.79
C GLY A 137 -1.42 6.36 7.90
N LEU A 138 -2.62 6.32 8.45
CA LEU A 138 -3.86 6.02 7.74
C LEU A 138 -4.76 7.25 7.82
N GLY A 139 -5.02 7.89 6.69
CA GLY A 139 -5.94 9.01 6.55
C GLY A 139 -7.17 8.61 5.74
N TRP A 140 -8.35 8.71 6.32
CA TRP A 140 -9.59 8.31 5.65
C TRP A 140 -10.61 9.44 5.65
N MET A 141 -11.15 9.73 4.47
CA MET A 141 -12.15 10.76 4.24
C MET A 141 -13.33 10.15 3.47
N GLY A 142 -14.52 10.13 4.08
CA GLY A 142 -15.72 9.57 3.42
C GLY A 142 -16.59 8.71 4.34
N ARG A 143 -16.87 7.46 3.93
CA ARG A 143 -17.66 6.50 4.72
C ARG A 143 -16.97 5.15 4.75
N VAL A 144 -16.87 4.55 5.92
CA VAL A 144 -16.38 3.18 6.12
C VAL A 144 -17.46 2.40 6.87
N GLN A 145 -17.79 1.18 6.47
CA GLN A 145 -18.71 0.37 7.26
C GLN A 145 -17.97 -0.31 8.41
N ASN A 146 -16.94 -1.10 8.10
CA ASN A 146 -16.20 -1.88 9.08
C ASN A 146 -14.69 -1.61 8.96
N ILE A 147 -14.04 -1.49 10.12
CA ILE A 147 -12.59 -1.44 10.26
C ILE A 147 -12.21 -2.55 11.23
N ASP A 148 -11.25 -3.39 10.86
CA ASP A 148 -10.60 -4.38 11.72
C ASP A 148 -9.10 -4.11 11.72
N LEU A 149 -8.54 -3.82 12.89
CA LEU A 149 -7.13 -3.52 13.07
C LEU A 149 -6.50 -4.58 13.97
N GLN A 150 -5.62 -5.40 13.40
CA GLN A 150 -4.81 -6.36 14.14
C GLN A 150 -3.36 -5.90 14.16
N MET A 151 -2.88 -5.53 15.35
CA MET A 151 -1.50 -5.11 15.55
C MET A 151 -0.78 -6.09 16.45
N VAL A 152 0.26 -6.74 15.91
CA VAL A 152 1.18 -7.55 16.71
C VAL A 152 2.34 -6.66 17.17
N PRO A 153 2.57 -6.46 18.48
CA PRO A 153 3.70 -5.70 18.99
C PRO A 153 5.02 -6.42 18.67
N GLY A 154 6.05 -5.71 18.21
CA GLY A 154 7.37 -6.33 18.08
C GLY A 154 8.47 -5.54 17.38
N SER A 155 8.34 -4.22 17.20
CA SER A 155 9.52 -3.34 16.95
C SER A 155 9.83 -2.52 18.20
N MET A 156 11.08 -2.07 18.34
CA MET A 156 11.50 -1.18 19.43
C MET A 156 10.72 0.15 19.41
N ASP A 157 10.51 0.72 18.21
CA ASP A 157 9.70 1.93 18.04
C ASP A 157 8.66 1.75 16.93
N THR A 158 7.40 1.61 17.34
CA THR A 158 6.24 1.58 16.43
C THR A 158 5.33 2.78 16.70
N LYS A 159 5.06 3.56 15.64
CA LYS A 159 4.01 4.59 15.67
C LYS A 159 2.95 4.29 14.62
N VAL A 160 1.70 4.24 15.05
CA VAL A 160 0.54 4.13 14.16
C VAL A 160 -0.35 5.33 14.40
N GLY A 161 -0.54 6.13 13.36
CA GLY A 161 -1.46 7.25 13.33
C GLY A 161 -2.67 6.89 12.49
N LEU A 162 -3.86 7.05 13.05
CA LEU A 162 -5.12 6.90 12.35
C LEU A 162 -5.87 8.23 12.39
N GLU A 163 -6.09 8.84 11.22
CA GLU A 163 -6.92 10.03 11.04
C GLU A 163 -8.19 9.66 10.28
N LEU A 164 -9.30 9.61 11.02
CA LEU A 164 -10.63 9.29 10.51
C LEU A 164 -11.46 10.56 10.36
N ARG A 165 -11.57 11.08 9.14
CA ARG A 165 -12.59 12.06 8.71
C ARG A 165 -13.71 11.36 7.95
N ALA A 166 -14.18 10.25 8.51
CA ALA A 166 -15.18 9.40 7.88
C ALA A 166 -16.28 9.04 8.87
N ARG A 167 -17.50 8.79 8.35
CA ARG A 167 -18.51 8.08 9.14
C ARG A 167 -18.15 6.60 9.15
N VAL A 168 -17.88 6.06 10.34
CA VAL A 168 -17.59 4.64 10.56
C VAL A 168 -18.78 3.99 11.24
N GLN A 169 -19.18 2.79 10.82
CA GLN A 169 -20.27 2.05 11.48
C GLN A 169 -19.74 1.14 12.58
N ASN A 170 -18.68 0.37 12.32
CA ASN A 170 -18.08 -0.57 13.27
C ASN A 170 -16.54 -0.48 13.25
N ILE A 171 -15.92 -0.63 14.42
CA ILE A 171 -14.46 -0.70 14.61
C ILE A 171 -14.16 -1.90 15.51
N GLY A 172 -13.36 -2.84 15.00
CA GLY A 172 -12.67 -3.89 15.75
C GLY A 172 -11.19 -3.53 15.92
N LEU A 173 -10.64 -3.82 17.09
CA LEU A 173 -9.25 -3.58 17.52
C LEU A 173 -8.67 -4.85 18.13
#